data_AF-A0A0J5QKV7-F1
#
_entry.id   AF-A0A0J5QKV7-F1
#
_cell.length_a   1.000
_cell.length_b   1.000
_cell.length_c   1.000
_cell.angle_alpha   90.00
_cell.angle_beta   90.00
_cell.angle_gamma   90.00
#
_symmetry.space_group_name_H-M   'P 1'
#
loop_
_entity.id
_entity.type
_entity.pdbx_description
1 polymer ?
#
loop_
_entity_poly.entity_id
_entity_poly.type
_entity_poly.pdbx_seq_one_letter_code
_entity_poly.pdbx_strand_id
1 'polypeptide(L)'
;MDTPAKPAKFEVTLIAPAKIDGVREPKGKAVWVTPMVASQLFDAGAVPGVEGEVQIGDEVDVAFEALVSARAEEIANAIVAAAVETALAGLTAEKDKALAQAEAANARAEEADQRSHGFAQAAENADVRIKALEAELAQVRTAAGAETQTEQDTPPIVGAKTTRKGAAQPKKS
;
A
#
# COMPACT_ATOMS: atom_id res chain seq x y z
N MET A 1 -56.65 8.42 -0.09
CA MET A 1 -57.63 8.42 1.02
C MET A 1 -57.52 7.05 1.65
N ASP A 2 -56.54 6.86 2.54
CA ASP A 2 -56.29 5.56 3.17
C ASP A 2 -57.25 5.39 4.35
N THR A 3 -58.08 4.36 4.28
CA THR A 3 -58.99 3.98 5.35
C THR A 3 -58.16 3.50 6.54
N PRO A 4 -58.28 4.08 7.75
CA PRO A 4 -57.51 3.61 8.90
C PRO A 4 -57.89 2.16 9.20
N ALA A 5 -56.89 1.27 9.19
CA ALA A 5 -57.07 -0.13 9.53
C ALA A 5 -57.72 -0.24 10.92
N LYS A 6 -58.84 -0.97 10.99
CA LYS A 6 -59.51 -1.25 12.26
C LYS A 6 -58.51 -2.03 13.14
N PRO A 7 -58.21 -1.59 14.37
CA PRO A 7 -57.22 -2.27 15.21
C PRO A 7 -57.69 -3.71 15.45
N ALA A 8 -56.79 -4.66 15.20
CA ALA A 8 -57.02 -6.07 15.52
C ALA A 8 -57.37 -6.19 17.02
N LYS A 9 -58.46 -6.88 17.33
CA LYS A 9 -58.87 -7.20 18.70
C LYS A 9 -58.54 -8.66 18.97
N PHE A 10 -58.13 -8.99 20.19
CA PHE A 10 -57.92 -10.36 20.63
C PHE A 10 -58.63 -10.62 21.96
N GLU A 11 -58.91 -11.89 22.22
CA GLU A 11 -59.64 -12.35 23.39
C GLU A 11 -58.72 -12.47 24.60
N VAL A 12 -59.15 -11.92 25.73
CA VAL A 12 -58.40 -11.92 26.99
C VAL A 12 -59.32 -12.36 28.12
N THR A 13 -58.85 -13.26 28.98
CA THR A 13 -59.60 -13.71 30.17
C THR A 13 -59.19 -12.92 31.40
N LEU A 14 -60.17 -12.32 32.08
CA LEU A 14 -59.94 -11.51 33.27
C LEU A 14 -59.70 -12.37 34.51
N ILE A 15 -58.63 -12.11 35.26
CA ILE A 15 -58.35 -12.73 36.57
C ILE A 15 -58.83 -11.87 37.75
N ALA A 16 -59.19 -10.60 37.50
CA ALA A 16 -59.83 -9.72 38.45
C ALA A 16 -60.89 -8.83 37.76
N PRO A 17 -61.87 -8.28 38.49
CA PRO A 17 -62.87 -7.40 37.89
C PRO A 17 -62.23 -6.13 37.32
N ALA A 18 -62.50 -5.81 36.06
CA ALA A 18 -61.91 -4.67 35.36
C ALA A 18 -62.95 -3.85 34.62
N LYS A 19 -62.63 -2.58 34.35
CA LYS A 19 -63.50 -1.69 33.57
C LYS A 19 -63.01 -1.63 32.13
N ILE A 20 -63.84 -2.07 31.19
CA ILE A 20 -63.53 -2.11 29.75
C ILE A 20 -64.67 -1.41 29.02
N ASP A 21 -64.34 -0.44 28.16
CA ASP A 21 -65.32 0.33 27.39
C ASP A 21 -66.48 0.90 28.22
N GLY A 22 -66.19 1.31 29.47
CA GLY A 22 -67.16 1.90 30.38
C GLY A 22 -67.93 0.91 31.25
N VAL A 23 -67.87 -0.40 30.97
CA VAL A 23 -68.58 -1.46 31.69
C VAL A 23 -67.62 -2.19 32.63
N ARG A 24 -68.06 -2.50 33.85
CA ARG A 24 -67.29 -3.30 34.80
C ARG A 24 -67.57 -4.79 34.56
N GLU A 25 -66.57 -5.50 34.12
CA GLU A 25 -66.65 -6.92 33.81
C GLU A 25 -66.16 -7.78 34.99
N PRO A 26 -66.82 -8.92 35.28
CA PRO A 26 -66.45 -9.78 36.38
C PRO A 26 -65.19 -10.61 36.05
N LYS A 27 -64.54 -11.10 37.11
CA LYS A 27 -63.47 -12.11 37.01
C LYS A 27 -63.97 -13.35 36.26
N GLY A 28 -63.11 -13.93 35.43
CA GLY A 28 -63.36 -15.14 34.65
C GLY A 28 -64.04 -14.91 33.31
N LYS A 29 -64.44 -13.66 32.99
CA LYS A 29 -65.03 -13.33 31.69
C LYS A 29 -63.94 -13.16 30.63
N ALA A 30 -64.20 -13.71 29.45
CA ALA A 30 -63.40 -13.45 28.25
C ALA A 30 -63.94 -12.22 27.51
N VAL A 31 -63.03 -11.31 27.12
CA VAL A 31 -63.34 -10.00 26.56
C VAL A 31 -62.41 -9.69 25.39
N TRP A 32 -62.98 -9.12 24.33
CA TRP A 32 -62.25 -8.78 23.11
C TRP A 32 -61.72 -7.35 23.19
N VAL A 33 -60.42 -7.20 23.38
CA VAL A 33 -59.77 -5.92 23.62
C VAL A 33 -58.73 -5.62 22.54
N THR A 34 -58.45 -4.34 22.33
CA THR A 34 -57.30 -3.92 21.51
C THR A 34 -55.99 -4.10 22.28
N PRO A 35 -54.82 -4.21 21.62
CA PRO A 35 -53.53 -4.38 22.29
C PRO A 35 -53.23 -3.35 23.38
N MET A 36 -53.58 -2.09 23.13
CA MET A 36 -53.40 -1.01 24.11
C MET A 36 -54.19 -1.23 25.40
N VAL A 37 -55.43 -1.72 25.29
CA VAL A 37 -56.29 -2.01 26.45
C VAL A 37 -55.82 -3.27 27.16
N ALA A 38 -55.33 -4.27 26.43
CA ALA A 38 -54.73 -5.45 27.04
C ALA A 38 -53.50 -5.10 27.90
N SER A 39 -52.62 -4.22 27.41
CA SER A 39 -51.47 -3.72 28.20
C SER A 39 -51.92 -3.02 29.47
N GLN A 40 -52.92 -2.15 29.40
CA GLN A 40 -53.46 -1.47 30.59
C GLN A 40 -54.09 -2.43 31.60
N LEU A 41 -54.75 -3.49 31.11
CA LEU A 41 -55.32 -4.53 31.97
C LEU A 41 -54.24 -5.41 32.61
N PHE A 42 -53.11 -5.63 31.92
CA PHE A 42 -51.93 -6.29 32.48
C PHE A 42 -51.28 -5.45 33.58
N ASP A 43 -51.03 -4.16 33.32
CA ASP A 43 -50.47 -3.24 34.32
C ASP A 43 -51.39 -3.11 35.55
N ALA A 44 -52.70 -3.21 35.36
CA ALA A 44 -53.69 -3.23 36.43
C ALA A 44 -53.80 -4.58 37.16
N GLY A 45 -53.05 -5.61 36.75
CA GLY A 45 -53.11 -6.97 37.31
C GLY A 45 -54.45 -7.67 37.08
N ALA A 46 -55.25 -7.20 36.12
CA ALA A 46 -56.57 -7.75 35.82
C ALA A 46 -56.53 -8.94 34.84
N VAL A 47 -55.38 -9.17 34.23
CA VAL A 47 -55.10 -10.25 33.26
C VAL A 47 -53.81 -10.94 33.73
N PRO A 48 -53.66 -12.27 33.60
CA PRO A 48 -52.43 -12.95 33.96
C PRO A 48 -51.27 -12.30 33.21
N GLY A 49 -50.13 -12.19 33.89
CA GLY A 49 -48.94 -11.67 33.26
C GLY A 49 -48.47 -12.57 32.16
N VAL A 50 -48.78 -12.18 30.93
CA VAL A 50 -48.20 -12.77 29.74
C VAL A 50 -46.86 -12.08 29.54
N GLU A 51 -45.88 -12.39 30.40
CA GLU A 51 -44.50 -12.37 29.94
C GLU A 51 -44.39 -13.51 28.91
N GLY A 52 -44.57 -13.17 27.63
CA GLY A 52 -44.28 -14.07 26.52
C GLY A 52 -45.51 -14.63 25.79
N GLU A 53 -45.53 -14.37 24.48
CA GLU A 53 -46.39 -14.98 23.46
C GLU A 53 -47.84 -14.49 23.41
N VAL A 54 -48.00 -13.29 22.85
CA VAL A 54 -49.08 -13.12 21.86
C VAL A 54 -48.76 -14.12 20.75
N GLN A 55 -49.49 -15.23 20.65
CA GLN A 55 -49.50 -16.09 19.47
C GLN A 55 -50.08 -15.30 18.29
N ILE A 56 -49.28 -14.39 17.73
CA ILE A 56 -49.40 -13.97 16.35
C ILE A 56 -48.91 -15.17 15.56
N GLY A 57 -49.82 -15.89 14.89
CA GLY A 57 -49.55 -17.22 14.35
C GLY A 57 -48.20 -17.35 13.64
N ASP A 58 -47.55 -18.51 13.85
CA ASP A 58 -46.24 -18.97 13.32
C ASP A 58 -45.96 -18.69 11.84
N GLU A 59 -46.96 -18.30 11.04
CA GLU A 59 -46.81 -18.01 9.62
C GLU A 59 -46.20 -16.63 9.33
N VAL A 60 -46.27 -15.67 10.26
CA VAL A 60 -45.69 -14.33 10.05
C VAL A 60 -44.18 -14.31 10.31
N ASP A 61 -43.69 -15.16 11.22
CA ASP A 61 -42.28 -15.17 11.62
C ASP A 61 -41.38 -15.73 10.52
N VAL A 62 -41.76 -16.83 9.86
CA VAL A 62 -40.89 -17.48 8.85
C VAL A 62 -40.71 -16.61 7.60
N ALA A 63 -41.75 -15.92 7.15
CA ALA A 63 -41.68 -15.05 5.99
C ALA A 63 -40.88 -13.77 6.28
N PHE A 64 -40.99 -13.23 7.49
CA PHE A 64 -40.21 -12.08 7.93
C PHE A 64 -38.74 -12.45 8.14
N GLU A 65 -38.45 -13.56 8.82
CA GLU A 65 -37.09 -14.06 9.00
C GLU A 65 -36.39 -14.36 7.67
N ALA A 66 -37.09 -14.97 6.70
CA ALA A 66 -36.55 -15.20 5.36
C ALA A 66 -36.21 -13.88 4.65
N LEU A 67 -37.05 -12.85 4.80
CA LEU A 67 -36.85 -11.54 4.18
C LEU A 67 -35.71 -10.76 4.86
N VAL A 68 -35.59 -10.86 6.18
CA VAL A 68 -34.45 -10.30 6.94
C VAL A 68 -33.16 -11.03 6.58
N SER A 69 -33.18 -12.36 6.48
CA SER A 69 -32.02 -13.18 6.08
C SER A 69 -31.55 -12.82 4.68
N ALA A 70 -32.45 -12.75 3.70
CA ALA A 70 -32.11 -12.35 2.34
C ALA A 70 -31.52 -10.93 2.30
N ARG A 71 -32.10 -9.99 3.06
CA ARG A 71 -31.58 -8.61 3.09
C ARG A 71 -30.24 -8.51 3.82
N ALA A 72 -30.01 -9.31 4.86
CA ALA A 72 -28.74 -9.40 5.55
C ALA A 72 -27.65 -9.99 4.63
N GLU A 73 -27.99 -11.00 3.84
CA GLU A 73 -27.09 -11.60 2.86
C GLU A 73 -26.69 -10.61 1.76
N GLU A 74 -27.64 -9.81 1.24
CA GLU A 74 -27.35 -8.73 0.29
C GLU A 74 -26.37 -7.70 0.87
N ILE A 75 -26.59 -7.27 2.13
CA ILE A 75 -25.70 -6.31 2.80
C ILE A 75 -24.31 -6.92 3.00
N ALA A 76 -24.23 -8.17 3.44
CA ALA A 76 -22.96 -8.87 3.62
C ALA A 76 -22.18 -8.97 2.30
N ASN A 77 -22.86 -9.37 1.22
CA ASN A 77 -22.26 -9.45 -0.12
C ASN A 77 -21.77 -8.08 -0.62
N ALA A 78 -22.52 -7.01 -0.37
CA ALA A 78 -22.12 -5.65 -0.73
C ALA A 78 -20.86 -5.19 0.02
N ILE A 79 -20.76 -5.51 1.32
CA ILE A 79 -19.57 -5.21 2.14
C ILE A 79 -18.34 -5.97 1.62
N VAL A 80 -18.49 -7.26 1.32
CA VAL A 80 -17.41 -8.08 0.77
C VAL A 80 -16.97 -7.56 -0.59
N ALA A 81 -17.91 -7.22 -1.48
CA ALA A 81 -17.60 -6.65 -2.79
C ALA A 81 -16.80 -5.34 -2.68
N ALA A 82 -17.21 -4.42 -1.82
CA ALA A 82 -16.49 -3.16 -1.58
C ALA A 82 -15.08 -3.38 -1.02
N ALA A 83 -14.92 -4.37 -0.13
CA ALA A 83 -13.61 -4.72 0.43
C ALA A 83 -12.67 -5.31 -0.64
N VAL A 84 -13.18 -6.18 -1.51
CA VAL A 84 -12.42 -6.77 -2.62
C VAL A 84 -12.00 -5.69 -3.63
N GLU A 85 -12.90 -4.77 -3.98
CA GLU A 85 -12.59 -3.66 -4.87
C GLU A 85 -11.49 -2.76 -4.31
N THR A 86 -11.55 -2.43 -3.02
CA THR A 86 -10.53 -1.64 -2.33
C THR A 86 -9.18 -2.37 -2.32
N ALA A 87 -9.18 -3.68 -2.04
CA ALA A 87 -7.97 -4.50 -2.06
C ALA A 87 -7.36 -4.59 -3.46
N LEU A 88 -8.19 -4.75 -4.49
CA LEU A 88 -7.76 -4.76 -5.89
C LEU A 88 -7.15 -3.43 -6.32
N ALA A 89 -7.75 -2.30 -5.94
CA ALA A 89 -7.20 -0.97 -6.22
C ALA A 89 -5.81 -0.79 -5.60
N GLY A 90 -5.62 -1.23 -4.34
CA GLY A 90 -4.31 -1.25 -3.69
C GLY A 90 -3.29 -2.11 -4.44
N LEU A 91 -3.69 -3.32 -4.85
CA LEU A 91 -2.82 -4.25 -5.57
C LEU A 91 -2.42 -3.71 -6.96
N THR A 92 -3.33 -3.02 -7.66
CA THR A 92 -3.02 -2.38 -8.94
C THR A 92 -2.00 -1.25 -8.77
N ALA A 93 -2.14 -0.41 -7.74
CA ALA A 93 -1.20 0.66 -7.47
C ALA A 93 0.21 0.13 -7.12
N GLU A 94 0.28 -0.96 -6.36
CA GLU A 94 1.56 -1.62 -6.06
C GLU A 94 2.20 -2.24 -7.30
N LYS A 95 1.40 -2.90 -8.15
CA LYS A 95 1.86 -3.45 -9.42
C LYS A 95 2.42 -2.35 -10.33
N ASP A 96 1.71 -1.24 -10.49
CA ASP A 96 2.14 -0.15 -11.35
C ASP A 96 3.43 0.50 -10.84
N LYS A 97 3.56 0.65 -9.52
CA LYS A 97 4.81 1.10 -8.89
C LYS A 97 5.96 0.13 -9.14
N ALA A 98 5.74 -1.17 -9.03
CA ALA A 98 6.76 -2.18 -9.27
C ALA A 98 7.19 -2.21 -10.75
N LEU A 99 6.24 -2.08 -11.68
CA LEU A 99 6.54 -1.97 -13.11
C LEU A 99 7.35 -0.72 -13.43
N ALA A 100 6.96 0.45 -12.91
CA ALA A 100 7.71 1.69 -13.10
C ALA A 100 9.15 1.59 -12.54
N GLN A 101 9.33 0.90 -11.41
CA GLN A 101 10.67 0.64 -10.85
C GLN A 101 11.50 -0.31 -11.71
N ALA A 102 10.88 -1.34 -12.28
CA ALA A 102 11.54 -2.28 -13.19
C ALA A 102 11.96 -1.59 -14.49
N GLU A 103 11.07 -0.77 -15.08
CA GLU A 103 11.38 0.04 -16.27
C GLU A 103 12.52 1.02 -16.01
N ALA A 104 12.51 1.73 -14.87
CA ALA A 104 13.58 2.63 -14.48
C ALA A 104 14.92 1.88 -14.25
N ALA A 105 14.88 0.66 -13.72
CA ALA A 105 16.07 -0.17 -13.55
C ALA A 105 16.63 -0.64 -14.89
N ASN A 106 15.77 -1.05 -15.83
CA ASN A 106 16.18 -1.42 -17.18
C ASN A 106 16.79 -0.24 -17.94
N ALA A 107 16.19 0.95 -17.87
CA ALA A 107 16.75 2.15 -18.49
C ALA A 107 18.15 2.48 -17.95
N ARG A 108 18.36 2.37 -16.64
CA ARG A 108 19.69 2.56 -16.02
C ARG A 108 20.70 1.48 -16.45
N ALA A 109 20.25 0.25 -16.64
CA ALA A 109 21.09 -0.83 -17.13
C ALA A 109 21.54 -0.56 -18.58
N GLU A 110 20.61 -0.16 -19.45
CA GLU A 110 20.93 0.23 -20.83
C GLU A 110 21.90 1.42 -20.89
N GLU A 111 21.69 2.45 -20.06
CA GLU A 111 22.63 3.58 -19.95
C GLU A 111 24.01 3.16 -19.43
N ALA A 112 24.07 2.19 -18.52
CA ALA A 112 25.33 1.64 -18.02
C ALA A 112 26.05 0.83 -19.11
N ASP A 113 25.32 0.00 -19.86
CA ASP A 113 25.86 -0.78 -20.97
C ASP A 113 26.40 0.11 -22.07
N GLN A 114 25.65 1.16 -22.47
CA GLN A 114 26.10 2.14 -23.45
C GLN A 114 27.38 2.87 -23.00
N ARG A 115 27.44 3.27 -21.72
CA ARG A 115 28.67 3.87 -21.16
C ARG A 115 29.83 2.89 -21.16
N SER A 116 29.59 1.62 -20.83
CA SER A 116 30.63 0.59 -20.84
C SER A 116 31.21 0.39 -22.23
N HIS A 117 30.36 0.35 -23.26
CA HIS A 117 30.78 0.27 -24.65
C HIS A 117 31.57 1.52 -25.09
N GLY A 118 31.12 2.71 -24.69
CA GLY A 118 31.86 3.94 -24.93
C GLY A 118 33.26 3.94 -24.31
N PHE A 119 33.39 3.46 -23.06
CA PHE A 119 34.69 3.32 -22.42
C PHE A 119 35.58 2.27 -23.08
N ALA A 120 35.02 1.14 -23.52
CA ALA A 120 35.77 0.11 -24.24
C ALA A 120 36.35 0.65 -25.56
N GLN A 121 35.54 1.38 -26.35
CA GLN A 121 36.02 2.02 -27.58
C GLN A 121 37.06 3.11 -27.30
N ALA A 122 36.87 3.90 -26.25
CA ALA A 122 37.84 4.92 -25.85
C ALA A 122 39.18 4.30 -25.44
N ALA A 123 39.16 3.17 -24.72
CA ALA A 123 40.35 2.43 -24.34
C ALA A 123 41.07 1.86 -25.57
N GLU A 124 40.34 1.25 -26.52
CA GLU A 124 40.93 0.75 -27.77
C GLU A 124 41.60 1.87 -28.57
N ASN A 125 40.94 3.03 -28.71
CA ASN A 125 41.50 4.19 -29.39
C ASN A 125 42.74 4.75 -28.68
N ALA A 126 42.74 4.75 -27.34
CA ALA A 126 43.89 5.16 -26.55
C ALA A 126 45.08 4.22 -26.75
N ASP A 127 44.86 2.91 -26.75
CA ASP A 127 45.89 1.89 -27.01
C ASP A 127 46.51 2.03 -28.40
N VAL A 128 45.69 2.27 -29.43
CA VAL A 128 46.18 2.54 -30.80
C VAL A 128 47.07 3.77 -30.81
N ARG A 129 46.66 4.84 -30.13
CA ARG A 129 47.41 6.09 -30.09
C ARG A 129 48.71 5.99 -29.29
N ILE A 130 48.71 5.23 -28.19
CA ILE A 130 49.92 4.93 -27.43
C ILE A 130 50.91 4.18 -28.32
N LYS A 131 50.49 3.12 -29.03
CA LYS A 131 51.36 2.38 -29.94
C LYS A 131 51.93 3.25 -31.07
N ALA A 132 51.12 4.15 -31.63
CA ALA A 132 51.59 5.09 -32.64
C ALA A 132 52.65 6.05 -32.08
N LEU A 133 52.41 6.63 -30.90
CA LEU A 133 53.37 7.51 -30.23
C LEU A 133 54.65 6.78 -29.81
N GLU A 134 54.54 5.52 -29.36
CA GLU A 134 55.70 4.68 -29.05
C GLU A 134 56.54 4.39 -30.30
N ALA A 135 55.90 4.15 -31.45
CA ALA A 135 56.58 3.96 -32.73
C ALA A 135 57.28 5.26 -33.21
N GLU A 136 56.63 6.41 -33.09
CA GLU A 136 57.22 7.72 -33.38
C GLU A 136 58.43 8.01 -32.46
N LEU A 137 58.31 7.75 -31.15
CA LEU A 137 59.40 7.89 -30.20
C LEU A 137 60.58 6.98 -30.54
N ALA A 138 60.32 5.74 -30.96
CA ALA A 138 61.37 4.82 -31.39
C ALA A 138 62.10 5.35 -32.63
N GLN A 139 61.38 5.89 -33.62
CA GLN A 139 61.97 6.50 -34.81
C GLN A 139 62.82 7.73 -34.48
N VAL A 140 62.34 8.63 -33.63
CA VAL A 140 63.08 9.82 -33.19
C VAL A 140 64.37 9.42 -32.44
N ARG A 141 64.32 8.40 -31.58
CA ARG A 141 65.53 7.90 -30.90
C ARG A 141 66.56 7.32 -31.87
N THR A 142 66.12 6.59 -32.90
CA THR A 142 67.04 6.08 -33.93
C THR A 142 67.63 7.20 -34.78
N ALA A 143 66.86 8.26 -35.07
CA ALA A 143 67.36 9.43 -35.81
C ALA A 143 68.37 10.24 -34.97
N ALA A 144 68.10 10.46 -33.68
CA ALA A 144 69.00 11.18 -32.77
C ALA A 144 70.31 10.43 -32.47
N GLY A 145 70.30 9.09 -32.53
CA GLY A 145 71.50 8.26 -32.34
C GLY A 145 72.44 8.18 -33.56
N ALA A 146 71.99 8.63 -34.74
CA ALA A 146 72.77 8.58 -35.97
C ALA A 146 73.70 9.80 -36.17
N GLU A 147 73.52 10.88 -35.41
CA GLU A 147 74.29 12.13 -35.56
C GLU A 147 75.50 12.25 -34.60
N THR A 148 75.82 11.24 -33.79
CA THR A 148 76.90 11.32 -32.77
C THR A 148 78.03 10.31 -32.96
N GLN A 149 78.41 10.00 -34.21
CA GLN A 149 79.67 9.32 -34.50
C GLN A 149 80.42 10.02 -35.64
N THR A 150 81.01 11.17 -35.35
CA THR A 150 82.19 11.63 -36.07
C THR A 150 83.03 12.49 -35.12
N GLU A 151 84.28 12.04 -34.92
CA GLU A 151 85.44 12.77 -34.40
C GLU A 151 85.34 13.46 -33.03
N GLN A 152 86.04 12.90 -32.04
CA GLN A 152 87.22 13.61 -31.50
C GLN A 152 88.07 12.69 -30.62
N ASP A 153 89.20 12.29 -31.19
CA ASP A 153 90.35 11.73 -30.50
C ASP A 153 91.22 12.90 -30.01
N THR A 154 91.22 13.21 -28.71
CA THR A 154 92.20 14.12 -28.09
C THR A 154 92.40 13.78 -26.59
N PRO A 155 93.65 13.64 -26.09
CA PRO A 155 93.95 13.10 -24.75
C PRO A 155 93.72 14.11 -23.59
N PRO A 156 93.68 13.65 -22.32
CA PRO A 156 93.24 14.46 -21.19
C PRO A 156 94.32 15.43 -20.70
N ILE A 157 93.95 16.70 -20.49
CA ILE A 157 94.78 17.69 -19.79
C ILE A 157 94.56 17.55 -18.27
N VAL A 158 95.66 17.26 -17.59
CA VAL A 158 95.81 17.22 -16.14
C VAL A 158 95.73 18.64 -15.57
N GLY A 159 94.87 18.83 -14.57
CA GLY A 159 95.09 19.81 -13.50
C GLY A 159 94.12 20.97 -13.40
N ALA A 160 93.21 20.90 -12.43
CA ALA A 160 92.78 22.07 -11.66
C ALA A 160 92.18 21.62 -10.30
N LYS A 161 93.05 21.54 -9.28
CA LYS A 161 92.64 21.61 -7.88
C LYS A 161 92.10 23.02 -7.62
N THR A 162 90.87 23.18 -7.17
CA THR A 162 90.52 24.24 -6.20
C THR A 162 89.47 23.77 -5.21
N THR A 163 89.86 23.79 -3.94
CA THR A 163 89.04 23.61 -2.75
C THR A 163 88.38 24.93 -2.36
N ARG A 164 87.09 24.96 -2.01
CA ARG A 164 86.63 25.90 -0.97
C ARG A 164 85.44 25.37 -0.16
N LYS A 165 85.69 25.46 1.14
CA LYS A 165 84.95 25.04 2.33
C LYS A 165 83.97 26.14 2.76
N GLY A 166 82.78 25.73 3.21
CA GLY A 166 81.85 26.50 4.06
C GLY A 166 80.96 27.52 3.31
N ALA A 167 79.75 27.86 3.75
CA ALA A 167 79.04 27.49 4.96
C ALA A 167 77.54 27.85 4.83
N ALA A 168 76.76 27.37 5.80
CA ALA A 168 75.50 27.93 6.32
C ALA A 168 74.20 27.72 5.51
N GLN A 169 73.42 26.74 5.95
CA GLN A 169 71.97 26.84 6.01
C GLN A 169 71.54 28.02 6.91
N PRO A 170 70.38 28.64 6.64
CA PRO A 170 69.51 29.08 7.71
C PRO A 170 68.16 28.36 7.67
N LYS A 171 67.77 27.90 8.86
CA LYS A 171 66.45 27.42 9.24
C LYS A 171 65.48 28.60 9.44
N LYS A 172 64.19 28.31 9.16
CA LYS A 172 62.95 28.78 9.81
C LYS A 172 62.56 30.26 9.75
N SER A 173 61.37 30.53 9.21
CA SER A 173 60.17 30.79 10.02
C SER A 173 58.94 30.28 9.29
#